data_AF-A0A949UND8-F1
#
_entry.id   AF-A0A949UND8-F1
#
_cell.length_a   1.000
_cell.length_b   1.000
_cell.length_c   1.000
_cell.angle_alpha   90.00
_cell.angle_beta   90.00
_cell.angle_gamma   90.00
#
_symmetry.space_group_name_H-M   'P 1'
#
loop_
_entity.id
_entity.type
_entity.pdbx_description
1 polymer ?
#
loop_
_entity_poly.entity_id
_entity_poly.type
_entity_poly.pdbx_seq_one_letter_code
_entity_poly.pdbx_strand_id
1 'polypeptide(L)'
;MNNQKKISSALISVFHKDGLAPIVKKLNELGVTIYSTGGTQKFINDLGIDVVPVEEVTDYPSILGGRVKTLHPKVFGGILNRQDNEGDVKEMEQYNIPQLDVVIVDLYPFEKTVASGASEQDIIEKIDIGGISLIRAAAKNFKDTICVSSMEDYQEFLEVISEDNGNISLASRKQFAAKSFNVSSNYDTAIFNYFNSDHEIPALKISETNGKVLRYGENPHQ
;
A
#
# COMPACT_ATOMS: atom_id res chain seq x y z
N MET A 1 -19.84 -6.46 -15.45
CA MET A 1 -18.83 -5.92 -14.50
C MET A 1 -18.44 -4.55 -15.01
N ASN A 2 -18.54 -3.51 -14.20
CA ASN A 2 -18.12 -2.18 -14.62
C ASN A 2 -16.59 -2.17 -14.66
N ASN A 3 -16.01 -2.05 -15.85
CA ASN A 3 -14.55 -2.17 -16.04
C ASN A 3 -13.79 -0.92 -15.56
N GLN A 4 -14.50 0.16 -15.27
CA GLN A 4 -13.96 1.40 -14.76
C GLN A 4 -14.57 1.73 -13.39
N LYS A 5 -13.76 2.33 -12.53
CA LYS A 5 -14.19 2.78 -11.21
C LYS A 5 -13.57 4.13 -10.93
N LYS A 6 -14.42 5.12 -10.64
CA LYS A 6 -13.97 6.44 -10.22
C LYS A 6 -13.52 6.39 -8.77
N ILE A 7 -12.32 6.90 -8.51
CA ILE A 7 -11.82 7.02 -7.14
C ILE A 7 -12.52 8.20 -6.43
N SER A 8 -12.88 7.98 -5.17
CA SER A 8 -13.51 8.99 -4.31
C SER A 8 -12.77 9.18 -2.98
N SER A 9 -11.97 8.19 -2.57
CA SER A 9 -11.18 8.24 -1.35
C SER A 9 -9.79 7.59 -1.50
N ALA A 10 -8.83 8.08 -0.72
CA ALA A 10 -7.48 7.53 -0.67
C ALA A 10 -6.97 7.44 0.77
N LEU A 11 -6.46 6.27 1.17
CA LEU A 11 -5.66 6.12 2.38
C LEU A 11 -4.17 6.24 2.01
N ILE A 12 -3.47 7.20 2.59
CA ILE A 12 -2.05 7.44 2.35
C ILE A 12 -1.28 7.28 3.65
N SER A 13 -0.40 6.28 3.73
CA SER A 13 0.44 5.99 4.90
C SER A 13 1.83 5.57 4.46
N VAL A 14 2.70 6.56 4.22
CA VAL A 14 4.05 6.31 3.71
C VAL A 14 5.16 6.82 4.65
N PHE A 15 6.24 6.07 4.73
CA PHE A 15 7.48 6.43 5.39
C PHE A 15 8.25 7.46 4.56
N HIS A 16 8.46 7.22 3.27
CA HIS A 16 9.11 8.18 2.38
C HIS A 16 8.09 9.07 1.66
N LYS A 17 8.37 10.38 1.55
CA LYS A 17 7.45 11.35 0.92
C LYS A 17 7.94 11.88 -0.43
N ASP A 18 9.10 11.40 -0.89
CA ASP A 18 9.67 11.81 -2.16
C ASP A 18 8.73 11.41 -3.31
N GLY A 19 8.44 12.37 -4.20
CA GLY A 19 7.51 12.16 -5.31
C GLY A 19 6.02 12.09 -4.94
N LEU A 20 5.65 12.20 -3.66
CA LEU A 20 4.24 12.08 -3.23
C LEU A 20 3.40 13.34 -3.56
N ALA A 21 4.01 14.53 -3.52
CA ALA A 21 3.29 15.80 -3.66
C ALA A 21 2.47 15.93 -4.96
N PRO A 22 2.97 15.55 -6.16
CA PRO A 22 2.19 15.56 -7.39
C PRO A 22 0.93 14.69 -7.31
N ILE A 23 1.02 13.50 -6.73
CA ILE A 23 -0.11 12.58 -6.56
C ILE A 23 -1.16 13.21 -5.64
N VAL A 24 -0.74 13.72 -4.48
CA VAL A 24 -1.64 14.31 -3.49
C VAL A 24 -2.38 15.52 -4.07
N LYS A 25 -1.68 16.39 -4.80
CA LYS A 25 -2.29 17.51 -5.52
C LYS A 25 -3.32 17.02 -6.53
N LYS A 26 -2.99 15.97 -7.29
CA LYS A 26 -3.90 15.42 -8.28
C LYS A 26 -5.16 14.82 -7.66
N LEU A 27 -5.02 14.08 -6.55
CA LEU A 27 -6.14 13.55 -5.78
C LEU A 27 -7.05 14.69 -5.28
N ASN A 28 -6.47 15.77 -4.76
CA ASN A 28 -7.23 16.94 -4.32
C ASN A 28 -7.95 17.64 -5.48
N GLU A 29 -7.31 17.81 -6.64
CA GLU A 29 -7.96 18.35 -7.86
C GLU A 29 -9.16 17.51 -8.30
N LEU A 30 -9.09 16.18 -8.13
CA LEU A 30 -10.17 15.24 -8.46
C LEU A 30 -11.29 15.22 -7.40
N GLY A 31 -11.12 15.95 -6.29
CA GLY A 31 -12.07 15.95 -5.17
C GLY A 31 -12.06 14.66 -4.35
N VAL A 32 -10.93 13.94 -4.33
CA VAL A 32 -10.77 12.70 -3.56
C VAL A 32 -10.55 13.03 -2.09
N THR A 33 -11.32 12.40 -1.20
CA THR A 33 -11.11 12.51 0.25
C THR A 33 -9.85 11.75 0.67
N ILE A 34 -8.89 12.45 1.27
CA ILE A 34 -7.63 11.86 1.70
C ILE A 34 -7.69 11.51 3.19
N TYR A 35 -7.40 10.26 3.50
CA TYR A 35 -7.20 9.74 4.85
C TYR A 35 -5.70 9.51 5.10
N SER A 36 -5.17 9.97 6.23
CA SER A 36 -3.76 9.75 6.57
C SER A 36 -3.52 9.78 8.07
N THR A 37 -2.29 9.51 8.50
CA THR A 37 -1.87 9.54 9.91
C THR A 37 -0.45 10.10 10.04
N GLY A 38 -0.17 10.69 11.20
CA GLY A 38 1.17 11.07 11.65
C GLY A 38 1.93 11.97 10.68
N GLY A 39 3.17 11.59 10.35
CA GLY A 39 4.05 12.41 9.51
C GLY A 39 3.57 12.60 8.08
N THR A 40 2.75 11.68 7.56
CA THR A 40 2.19 11.78 6.20
C THR A 40 1.05 12.78 6.16
N GLN A 41 0.16 12.74 7.16
CA GLN A 41 -0.87 13.76 7.34
C GLN A 41 -0.26 15.16 7.42
N LYS A 42 0.78 15.34 8.26
CA LYS A 42 1.46 16.63 8.40
C LYS A 42 2.01 17.12 7.05
N PHE A 43 2.70 16.25 6.31
CA PHE A 43 3.24 16.58 4.99
C PHE A 43 2.17 17.07 4.02
N ILE A 44 1.00 16.43 3.99
CA ILE A 44 -0.10 16.80 3.10
C ILE A 44 -0.73 18.13 3.54
N ASN A 45 -0.95 18.32 4.83
CA ASN A 45 -1.46 19.57 5.38
C ASN A 45 -0.53 20.76 5.10
N ASP A 46 0.80 20.55 5.15
CA ASP A 46 1.81 21.56 4.82
C ASP A 46 1.75 21.97 3.32
N LEU A 47 1.12 21.17 2.46
CA LEU A 47 0.80 21.53 1.06
C LEU A 47 -0.50 22.32 0.92
N GLY A 48 -1.21 22.60 2.02
CA GLY A 48 -2.50 23.29 2.04
C GLY A 48 -3.69 22.43 1.61
N ILE A 49 -3.57 21.10 1.76
CA ILE A 49 -4.60 20.13 1.36
C ILE A 49 -5.18 19.49 2.61
N ASP A 50 -6.51 19.43 2.68
CA ASP A 50 -7.22 18.86 3.83
C ASP A 50 -7.09 17.34 3.86
N VAL A 51 -6.92 16.80 5.08
CA VAL A 51 -6.80 15.37 5.35
C VAL A 51 -7.69 15.00 6.51
N VAL A 52 -8.42 13.90 6.36
CA VAL A 52 -9.12 13.24 7.46
C VAL A 52 -8.13 12.34 8.22
N PRO A 53 -7.86 12.62 9.50
CA PRO A 53 -7.01 11.75 10.32
C PRO A 53 -7.63 10.35 10.43
N VAL A 54 -6.82 9.30 10.29
CA VAL A 54 -7.28 7.91 10.49
C VAL A 54 -7.80 7.70 11.90
N GLU A 55 -7.25 8.41 12.89
CA GLU A 55 -7.67 8.39 14.28
C GLU A 55 -9.14 8.87 14.47
N GLU A 56 -9.63 9.77 13.61
CA GLU A 56 -11.04 10.19 13.60
C GLU A 56 -11.96 9.11 13.04
N VAL A 57 -11.44 8.26 12.14
CA VAL A 57 -12.20 7.13 11.60
C VAL A 57 -12.28 6.01 12.62
N THR A 58 -11.19 5.68 13.29
CA THR A 58 -11.08 4.49 14.13
C THR A 58 -11.64 4.68 15.55
N ASP A 59 -11.88 5.91 15.99
CA ASP A 59 -12.21 6.26 17.37
C ASP A 59 -11.16 5.78 18.40
N TYR A 60 -9.96 5.43 17.93
CA TYR A 60 -8.87 4.89 18.74
C TYR A 60 -7.60 5.73 18.57
N PRO A 61 -6.98 6.19 19.67
CA PRO A 61 -5.70 6.87 19.60
C PRO A 61 -4.60 5.89 19.17
N SER A 62 -3.52 6.40 18.59
CA SER A 62 -2.32 5.60 18.35
C SER A 62 -1.76 5.07 19.68
N ILE A 63 -1.76 3.74 19.85
CA ILE A 63 -1.23 3.07 21.05
C ILE A 63 0.09 2.33 20.76
N LEU A 64 0.76 1.87 21.82
CA LEU A 64 1.96 1.02 21.77
C LEU A 64 3.09 1.60 20.89
N GLY A 65 3.40 2.89 21.08
CA GLY A 65 4.45 3.58 20.33
C GLY A 65 4.17 3.70 18.83
N GLY A 66 2.92 3.51 18.41
CA GLY A 66 2.54 3.57 17.00
C GLY A 66 2.62 2.25 16.24
N ARG A 67 2.82 1.12 16.92
CA ARG A 67 2.77 -0.23 16.34
C ARG A 67 1.37 -0.62 15.86
N VAL A 68 0.33 -0.05 16.46
CA VAL A 68 -1.08 -0.33 16.15
C VAL A 68 -1.77 0.99 15.81
N LYS A 69 -1.69 1.40 14.53
CA LYS A 69 -2.36 2.61 14.03
C LYS A 69 -3.50 2.29 13.08
N THR A 70 -3.25 1.38 12.13
CA THR A 70 -4.14 1.12 11.00
C THR A 70 -4.82 -0.25 11.07
N LEU A 71 -4.41 -1.12 12.02
CA LEU A 71 -5.00 -2.44 12.28
C LEU A 71 -6.37 -2.33 12.95
N HIS A 72 -7.34 -1.77 12.23
CA HIS A 72 -8.68 -1.51 12.73
C HIS A 72 -9.76 -1.96 11.73
N PRO A 73 -10.88 -2.56 12.18
CA PRO A 73 -11.95 -3.01 11.29
C PRO A 73 -12.52 -1.93 10.38
N LYS A 74 -12.60 -0.67 10.83
CA LYS A 74 -13.05 0.43 9.95
C LYS A 74 -12.08 0.74 8.81
N VAL A 75 -10.77 0.57 9.00
CA VAL A 75 -9.79 0.73 7.91
C VAL A 75 -9.86 -0.46 6.96
N PHE A 76 -9.81 -1.68 7.51
CA PHE A 76 -9.80 -2.90 6.70
C PHE A 76 -11.14 -3.18 6.04
N GLY A 77 -12.26 -2.83 6.66
CA GLY A 77 -13.60 -2.88 6.04
C GLY A 77 -13.70 -1.90 4.87
N GLY A 78 -13.15 -0.69 5.02
CA GLY A 78 -13.05 0.29 3.95
C GLY A 78 -12.30 -0.23 2.71
N ILE A 79 -11.30 -1.09 2.93
CA ILE A 79 -10.47 -1.69 1.88
C ILE A 79 -11.04 -3.00 1.34
N LEU A 80 -11.60 -3.87 2.18
CA LEU A 80 -11.92 -5.27 1.85
C LEU A 80 -13.39 -5.52 1.52
N ASN A 81 -14.29 -4.55 1.69
CA ASN A 81 -15.69 -4.71 1.32
C ASN A 81 -15.83 -5.03 -0.18
N ARG A 82 -16.82 -5.83 -0.51
CA ARG A 82 -17.21 -6.10 -1.90
C ARG A 82 -18.39 -5.21 -2.25
N GLN A 83 -18.18 -4.28 -3.17
CA GLN A 83 -19.23 -3.31 -3.50
C GLN A 83 -20.42 -3.91 -4.26
N ASP A 84 -20.25 -5.11 -4.84
CA ASP A 84 -21.35 -5.87 -5.45
C ASP A 84 -22.04 -6.82 -4.46
N ASN A 85 -21.70 -6.77 -3.17
CA ASN A 85 -22.36 -7.54 -2.13
C ASN A 85 -23.24 -6.63 -1.27
N GLU A 86 -24.56 -6.83 -1.34
CA GLU A 86 -25.53 -6.03 -0.57
C GLU A 86 -25.35 -6.13 0.96
N GLY A 87 -24.81 -7.25 1.46
CA GLY A 87 -24.51 -7.44 2.87
C GLY A 87 -23.37 -6.53 3.31
N ASP A 88 -22.23 -6.59 2.60
CA ASP A 88 -21.06 -5.75 2.87
C ASP A 88 -21.45 -4.25 2.80
N VAL A 89 -22.26 -3.83 1.81
CA VAL A 89 -22.72 -2.43 1.68
C VAL A 89 -23.55 -1.99 2.89
N LYS A 90 -24.48 -2.82 3.38
CA LYS A 90 -25.28 -2.51 4.58
C LYS A 90 -24.42 -2.45 5.83
N GLU A 91 -23.44 -3.33 5.98
CA GLU A 91 -22.51 -3.31 7.10
C GLU A 91 -21.66 -2.04 7.10
N MET A 92 -21.19 -1.60 5.93
CA MET A 92 -20.43 -0.36 5.77
C MET A 92 -21.23 0.85 6.25
N GLU A 93 -22.50 0.95 5.86
CA GLU A 93 -23.41 2.00 6.33
C GLU A 93 -23.67 1.89 7.85
N GLN A 94 -24.04 0.70 8.33
CA GLN A 94 -24.36 0.46 9.75
C GLN A 94 -23.22 0.84 10.69
N TYR A 95 -21.98 0.53 10.31
CA TYR A 95 -20.79 0.76 11.14
C TYR A 95 -20.03 2.04 10.78
N ASN A 96 -20.61 2.90 9.92
CA ASN A 96 -19.99 4.15 9.45
C ASN A 96 -18.57 3.94 8.93
N ILE A 97 -18.38 2.92 8.11
CA ILE A 97 -17.09 2.56 7.54
C ILE A 97 -16.91 3.36 6.24
N PRO A 98 -15.87 4.19 6.12
CA PRO A 98 -15.60 4.88 4.87
C PRO A 98 -15.09 3.90 3.82
N GLN A 99 -15.56 4.04 2.59
CA GLN A 99 -14.97 3.36 1.44
C GLN A 99 -13.52 3.85 1.24
N LEU A 100 -12.59 2.96 0.87
CA LEU A 100 -11.19 3.29 0.52
C LEU A 100 -10.85 2.75 -0.88
N ASP A 101 -10.87 3.63 -1.88
CA ASP A 101 -10.66 3.26 -3.29
C ASP A 101 -9.18 3.20 -3.68
N VAL A 102 -8.35 4.02 -3.06
CA VAL A 102 -6.89 4.06 -3.25
C VAL A 102 -6.20 3.79 -1.92
N VAL A 103 -5.17 2.94 -1.93
CA VAL A 103 -4.27 2.74 -0.79
C VAL A 103 -2.85 3.00 -1.27
N ILE A 104 -2.22 4.05 -0.75
CA ILE A 104 -0.81 4.38 -0.99
C ILE A 104 -0.06 4.12 0.31
N VAL A 105 0.84 3.17 0.28
CA VAL A 105 1.58 2.70 1.45
C VAL A 105 2.96 2.26 0.99
N ASP A 106 3.98 2.49 1.78
CA ASP A 106 5.29 1.87 1.56
C ASP A 106 5.72 1.18 2.87
N LEU A 107 6.73 0.35 2.77
CA LEU A 107 7.28 -0.37 3.93
C LEU A 107 8.55 0.33 4.39
N TYR A 108 8.85 0.19 5.68
CA TYR A 108 10.17 0.55 6.19
C TYR A 108 11.25 -0.22 5.41
N PRO A 109 12.39 0.42 5.08
CA PRO A 109 13.44 -0.22 4.31
C PRO A 109 14.23 -1.20 5.19
N PHE A 110 13.65 -2.38 5.42
CA PHE A 110 14.20 -3.43 6.28
C PHE A 110 15.60 -3.85 5.84
N GLU A 111 15.77 -4.16 4.54
CA GLU A 111 17.06 -4.56 3.96
C GLU A 111 18.15 -3.49 4.16
N LYS A 112 17.80 -2.20 3.99
CA LYS A 112 18.75 -1.09 4.25
C LYS A 112 19.11 -1.00 5.73
N THR A 113 18.17 -1.29 6.63
CA THR A 113 18.40 -1.28 8.08
C THR A 113 19.37 -2.40 8.47
N VAL A 114 19.15 -3.62 7.96
CA VAL A 114 20.06 -4.76 8.15
C VAL A 114 21.46 -4.41 7.62
N ALA A 115 21.55 -3.89 6.39
CA ALA A 115 22.82 -3.53 5.77
C ALA A 115 23.58 -2.40 6.49
N SER A 116 22.89 -1.58 7.29
CA SER A 116 23.52 -0.51 8.07
C SER A 116 24.27 -1.00 9.31
N GLY A 117 24.11 -2.27 9.69
CA GLY A 117 24.69 -2.83 10.92
C GLY A 117 23.98 -2.37 12.19
N ALA A 118 22.69 -2.00 12.08
CA ALA A 118 21.84 -1.66 13.21
C ALA A 118 21.75 -2.83 14.21
N SER A 119 21.40 -2.51 15.47
CA SER A 119 21.21 -3.55 16.49
C SER A 119 20.05 -4.47 16.11
N GLU A 120 20.07 -5.72 16.59
CA GLU A 120 18.96 -6.66 16.37
C GLU A 120 17.63 -6.08 16.85
N GLN A 121 17.63 -5.38 17.98
CA GLN A 121 16.44 -4.70 18.49
C GLN A 121 15.91 -3.66 17.50
N ASP A 122 16.78 -2.83 16.92
CA ASP A 122 16.38 -1.85 15.92
C ASP A 122 15.84 -2.51 14.64
N ILE A 123 16.45 -3.61 14.20
CA ILE A 123 15.99 -4.38 13.03
C ILE A 123 14.60 -4.95 13.28
N ILE A 124 14.35 -5.54 14.46
CA ILE A 124 13.04 -6.08 14.84
C ILE A 124 11.97 -4.97 14.89
N GLU A 125 12.29 -3.78 15.39
CA GLU A 125 11.37 -2.62 15.38
C GLU A 125 11.04 -2.13 13.96
N LYS A 126 11.86 -2.45 12.95
CA LYS A 126 11.59 -2.11 11.54
C LYS A 126 10.77 -3.13 10.78
N ILE A 127 10.35 -4.23 11.42
CA ILE A 127 9.39 -5.18 10.83
C ILE A 127 8.00 -4.56 10.88
N ASP A 128 7.47 -4.18 9.73
CA ASP A 128 6.20 -3.47 9.59
C ASP A 128 5.03 -4.46 9.50
N ILE A 129 4.14 -4.40 10.48
CA ILE A 129 2.91 -5.21 10.54
C ILE A 129 1.74 -4.48 9.88
N GLY A 130 1.66 -3.15 10.06
CA GLY A 130 0.54 -2.35 9.56
C GLY A 130 0.61 -2.18 8.05
N GLY A 131 1.77 -1.75 7.55
CA GLY A 131 2.01 -1.53 6.13
C GLY A 131 1.80 -2.78 5.30
N ILE A 132 2.38 -3.92 5.71
CA ILE A 132 2.23 -5.19 4.98
C ILE A 132 0.77 -5.67 4.95
N SER A 133 0.03 -5.44 6.04
CA SER A 133 -1.38 -5.81 6.13
C SER A 133 -2.23 -4.96 5.19
N LEU A 134 -1.98 -3.64 5.12
CA LEU A 134 -2.65 -2.72 4.18
C LEU A 134 -2.38 -3.10 2.72
N ILE A 135 -1.11 -3.34 2.37
CA ILE A 135 -0.69 -3.77 1.02
C ILE A 135 -1.48 -5.01 0.60
N ARG A 136 -1.48 -6.05 1.44
CA ARG A 136 -2.15 -7.32 1.12
C ARG A 136 -3.66 -7.18 1.04
N ALA A 137 -4.27 -6.38 1.92
CA ALA A 137 -5.71 -6.15 1.90
C ALA A 137 -6.15 -5.44 0.60
N ALA A 138 -5.47 -4.35 0.24
CA ALA A 138 -5.79 -3.57 -0.94
C ALA A 138 -5.51 -4.35 -2.23
N ALA A 139 -4.37 -5.05 -2.31
CA ALA A 139 -4.03 -5.89 -3.46
C ALA A 139 -5.00 -7.08 -3.62
N LYS A 140 -5.46 -7.69 -2.51
CA LYS A 140 -6.50 -8.73 -2.55
C LYS A 140 -7.80 -8.19 -3.15
N ASN A 141 -8.21 -6.98 -2.77
CA ASN A 141 -9.46 -6.38 -3.22
C ASN A 141 -9.30 -5.53 -4.49
N PHE A 142 -8.39 -5.90 -5.39
CA PHE A 142 -8.08 -5.13 -6.61
C PHE A 142 -9.29 -4.84 -7.52
N LYS A 143 -10.37 -5.63 -7.40
CA LYS A 143 -11.62 -5.37 -8.10
C LYS A 143 -12.15 -3.96 -7.77
N ASP A 144 -12.00 -3.57 -6.52
CA ASP A 144 -12.62 -2.39 -5.92
C ASP A 144 -11.62 -1.35 -5.41
N THR A 145 -10.37 -1.74 -5.13
CA THR A 145 -9.32 -0.86 -4.59
C THR A 145 -8.06 -0.92 -5.45
N ILE A 146 -7.34 0.18 -5.61
CA ILE A 146 -5.99 0.20 -6.17
C ILE A 146 -4.94 0.36 -5.07
N CYS A 147 -3.86 -0.41 -5.13
CA CYS A 147 -2.78 -0.38 -4.16
C CYS A 147 -1.48 0.12 -4.80
N VAL A 148 -0.91 1.20 -4.27
CA VAL A 148 0.41 1.73 -4.65
C VAL A 148 1.35 1.45 -3.48
N SER A 149 2.25 0.49 -3.67
CA SER A 149 3.08 -0.09 -2.59
C SER A 149 4.55 0.34 -2.63
N SER A 150 4.95 1.08 -3.67
CA SER A 150 6.32 1.54 -3.91
C SER A 150 6.33 2.94 -4.50
N MET A 151 7.35 3.73 -4.14
CA MET A 151 7.61 5.03 -4.76
C MET A 151 7.94 4.92 -6.26
N GLU A 152 8.47 3.78 -6.70
CA GLU A 152 8.79 3.52 -8.10
C GLU A 152 7.53 3.53 -8.98
N ASP A 153 6.37 3.24 -8.39
CA ASP A 153 5.08 3.22 -9.08
C ASP A 153 4.38 4.58 -9.10
N TYR A 154 4.93 5.61 -8.45
CA TYR A 154 4.26 6.90 -8.29
C TYR A 154 4.00 7.61 -9.61
N GLN A 155 4.96 7.57 -10.53
CA GLN A 155 4.81 8.21 -11.84
C GLN A 155 3.71 7.52 -12.67
N GLU A 156 3.74 6.19 -12.74
CA GLU A 156 2.71 5.41 -13.43
C GLU A 156 1.33 5.62 -12.77
N PHE A 157 1.27 5.66 -11.44
CA PHE A 157 0.02 5.93 -10.74
C PHE A 157 -0.52 7.33 -11.05
N LEU A 158 0.35 8.35 -11.04
CA LEU A 158 -0.03 9.72 -11.38
C LEU A 158 -0.60 9.81 -12.79
N GLU A 159 0.00 9.10 -13.75
CA GLU A 159 -0.51 9.01 -15.13
C GLU A 159 -1.91 8.37 -15.13
N VAL A 160 -2.07 7.21 -14.49
CA VAL A 160 -3.34 6.48 -14.39
C VAL A 160 -4.47 7.31 -13.79
N ILE A 161 -4.21 8.09 -12.72
CA ILE A 161 -5.26 8.94 -12.11
C ILE A 161 -5.48 10.25 -12.86
N SER A 162 -4.51 10.67 -13.68
CA SER A 162 -4.66 11.87 -14.51
C SER A 162 -5.47 11.60 -15.77
N GLU A 163 -5.50 10.35 -16.21
CA GLU A 163 -6.38 9.87 -17.26
C GLU A 163 -7.83 9.76 -16.79
N ASP A 164 -8.76 9.99 -17.72
CA ASP A 164 -10.21 9.75 -17.57
C ASP A 164 -10.82 10.28 -16.25
N ASN A 165 -10.32 11.41 -15.74
CA ASN A 165 -10.81 12.08 -14.54
C ASN A 165 -10.89 11.16 -13.30
N GLY A 166 -9.87 10.33 -13.10
CA GLY A 166 -9.78 9.39 -11.97
C GLY A 166 -10.57 8.10 -12.14
N ASN A 167 -11.07 7.79 -13.34
CA ASN A 167 -11.67 6.49 -13.66
C ASN A 167 -10.57 5.46 -13.95
N ILE A 168 -10.33 4.57 -13.01
CA ILE A 168 -9.29 3.56 -13.13
C ILE A 168 -9.87 2.29 -13.73
N SER A 169 -9.15 1.66 -14.65
CA SER A 169 -9.55 0.38 -15.24
C SER A 169 -9.29 -0.80 -14.30
N LEU A 170 -10.07 -1.88 -14.42
CA LEU A 170 -9.82 -3.14 -13.72
C LEU A 170 -8.43 -3.72 -14.05
N ALA A 171 -7.96 -3.54 -15.29
CA ALA A 171 -6.64 -3.99 -15.73
C ALA A 171 -5.52 -3.27 -14.97
N SER A 172 -5.60 -1.94 -14.85
CA SER A 172 -4.66 -1.12 -14.07
C SER A 172 -4.68 -1.56 -12.59
N ARG A 173 -5.86 -1.71 -11.98
CA ARG A 173 -5.93 -2.17 -10.57
C ARG A 173 -5.30 -3.55 -10.37
N LYS A 174 -5.53 -4.48 -11.30
CA LYS A 174 -4.93 -5.82 -11.26
C LYS A 174 -3.41 -5.78 -11.43
N GLN A 175 -2.89 -4.91 -12.30
CA GLN A 175 -1.45 -4.71 -12.47
C GLN A 175 -0.80 -4.17 -11.18
N PHE A 176 -1.39 -3.15 -10.57
CA PHE A 176 -0.93 -2.59 -9.30
C PHE A 176 -1.02 -3.60 -8.13
N ALA A 177 -2.01 -4.50 -8.15
CA ALA A 177 -2.08 -5.59 -7.19
C ALA A 177 -0.93 -6.60 -7.37
N ALA A 178 -0.55 -6.93 -8.61
CA ALA A 178 0.59 -7.81 -8.87
C ALA A 178 1.90 -7.18 -8.37
N LYS A 179 2.13 -5.88 -8.64
CA LYS A 179 3.25 -5.11 -8.11
C LYS A 179 3.27 -5.10 -6.59
N SER A 180 2.11 -4.92 -5.97
CA SER A 180 1.96 -4.93 -4.51
C SER A 180 2.26 -6.28 -3.87
N PHE A 181 1.84 -7.38 -4.49
CA PHE A 181 2.25 -8.70 -4.02
C PHE A 181 3.75 -8.96 -4.22
N ASN A 182 4.35 -8.46 -5.30
CA ASN A 182 5.81 -8.51 -5.52
C ASN A 182 6.58 -7.81 -4.38
N VAL A 183 6.16 -6.59 -3.99
CA VAL A 183 6.74 -5.86 -2.84
C VAL A 183 6.61 -6.68 -1.56
N SER A 184 5.40 -7.19 -1.27
CA SER A 184 5.18 -7.95 -0.04
C SER A 184 5.98 -9.26 0.01
N SER A 185 6.12 -9.97 -1.12
CA SER A 185 6.89 -11.21 -1.17
C SER A 185 8.40 -10.99 -1.03
N ASN A 186 8.91 -9.89 -1.59
CA ASN A 186 10.32 -9.50 -1.41
C ASN A 186 10.60 -9.19 0.06
N TYR A 187 9.71 -8.41 0.69
CA TYR A 187 9.83 -8.03 2.09
C TYR A 187 9.86 -9.25 3.04
N ASP A 188 8.92 -10.18 2.90
CA ASP A 188 8.91 -11.40 3.72
C ASP A 188 10.11 -12.31 3.44
N THR A 189 10.62 -12.32 2.20
CA THR A 189 11.85 -13.05 1.84
C THR A 189 13.06 -12.47 2.58
N ALA A 190 13.19 -11.14 2.63
CA ALA A 190 14.27 -10.47 3.35
C ALA A 190 14.21 -10.76 4.86
N ILE A 191 13.02 -10.72 5.46
CA ILE A 191 12.82 -11.06 6.88
C ILE A 191 13.19 -12.52 7.15
N PHE A 192 12.72 -13.45 6.33
CA PHE A 192 13.06 -14.87 6.47
C PHE A 192 14.58 -15.10 6.41
N ASN A 193 15.25 -14.51 5.42
CA ASN A 193 16.69 -14.64 5.25
C ASN A 193 17.49 -14.01 6.41
N TYR A 194 16.99 -12.94 7.02
CA TYR A 194 17.59 -12.36 8.22
C TYR A 194 17.52 -13.33 9.41
N PHE A 195 16.35 -13.92 9.70
CA PHE A 195 16.19 -14.84 10.82
C PHE A 195 16.84 -16.22 10.59
N ASN A 196 17.00 -16.63 9.33
CA ASN A 196 17.62 -17.90 8.96
C ASN A 196 19.05 -17.71 8.43
N SER A 197 19.79 -16.75 9.00
CA SER A 197 21.16 -16.42 8.56
C SER A 197 22.19 -17.52 8.84
N ASP A 198 21.89 -18.43 9.78
CA ASP A 198 22.68 -19.62 10.08
C ASP A 198 22.38 -20.81 9.15
N HIS A 199 21.31 -20.69 8.35
CA HIS A 199 20.79 -21.71 7.45
C HIS A 199 20.37 -23.02 8.15
N GLU A 200 19.96 -22.97 9.43
CA GLU A 200 19.44 -24.15 10.14
C GLU A 200 18.10 -24.64 9.56
N ILE A 201 17.27 -23.72 9.04
CA ILE A 201 16.08 -24.08 8.27
C ILE A 201 16.51 -24.31 6.81
N PRO A 202 16.40 -25.53 6.26
CA PRO A 202 16.89 -25.86 4.93
C PRO A 202 15.92 -25.38 3.83
N ALA A 203 15.74 -24.07 3.71
CA ALA A 203 14.88 -23.44 2.73
C ALA A 203 15.60 -22.29 2.00
N LEU A 204 15.49 -22.28 0.68
CA LEU A 204 16.00 -21.21 -0.18
C LEU A 204 14.87 -20.23 -0.53
N LYS A 205 15.08 -18.95 -0.21
CA LYS A 205 14.20 -17.85 -0.61
C LYS A 205 15.02 -16.81 -1.39
N ILE A 206 14.66 -16.62 -2.66
CA ILE A 206 15.26 -15.64 -3.55
C ILE A 206 14.14 -14.75 -4.08
N SER A 207 14.33 -13.44 -3.97
CA SER A 207 13.48 -12.44 -4.60
C SER A 207 14.41 -11.49 -5.38
N GLU A 208 14.31 -11.53 -6.70
CA GLU A 208 15.10 -10.69 -7.61
C GLU A 208 14.14 -9.79 -8.39
N THR A 209 14.31 -8.48 -8.24
CA THR A 209 13.40 -7.48 -8.82
C THR A 209 14.03 -6.74 -10.00
N ASN A 210 15.35 -6.87 -10.21
CA ASN A 210 16.10 -6.21 -11.28
C ASN A 210 16.37 -7.15 -12.46
N GLY A 211 15.36 -7.94 -12.83
CA GLY A 211 15.45 -8.84 -13.97
C GLY A 211 15.58 -8.11 -15.31
N LYS A 212 16.32 -8.70 -16.25
CA LYS A 212 16.43 -8.21 -17.63
C LYS A 212 15.93 -9.27 -18.61
N VAL A 213 15.00 -8.87 -19.47
CA VAL A 213 14.57 -9.72 -20.60
C VAL A 213 15.74 -9.85 -21.58
N LEU A 214 16.19 -11.08 -21.80
CA LEU A 214 17.19 -11.42 -22.80
C LEU A 214 16.53 -11.76 -24.13
N ARG A 215 17.31 -11.75 -25.21
CA ARG A 215 16.79 -11.96 -26.56
C ARG A 215 16.23 -13.36 -26.78
N TYR A 216 16.82 -14.35 -26.14
CA TYR A 216 16.46 -15.77 -26.14
C TYR A 216 17.16 -16.42 -24.94
N GLY A 217 16.79 -17.67 -24.64
CA GLY A 217 17.45 -18.48 -23.62
C GLY A 217 18.83 -18.99 -24.05
N GLU A 218 19.04 -20.30 -23.92
CA GLU A 218 20.27 -20.95 -24.37
C GLU A 218 20.30 -21.12 -25.90
N ASN A 219 19.12 -21.32 -26.50
CA ASN A 219 18.93 -21.51 -27.93
C ASN A 219 17.98 -20.45 -28.51
N PRO A 220 18.16 -19.99 -29.77
CA PRO A 220 17.37 -18.90 -30.35
C PRO A 220 15.85 -19.10 -30.45
N HIS A 221 15.34 -20.32 -30.25
CA HIS A 221 13.91 -20.63 -30.30
C HIS A 221 13.22 -20.59 -28.93
N GLN A 222 13.98 -20.40 -27.86
CA GLN A 222 13.49 -20.26 -26.48
C GLN A 222 13.15 -18.81 -26.17
#